data_AF-A0A023G2I1-F1
#
_entry.id   AF-A0A023G2I1-F1
#
_cell.length_a   1.000
_cell.length_b   1.000
_cell.length_c   1.000
_cell.angle_alpha   90.00
_cell.angle_beta   90.00
_cell.angle_gamma   90.00
#
_symmetry.space_group_name_H-M   'P 1'
#
loop_
_entity.id
_entity.type
_entity.pdbx_description
1 polymer ?
#
loop_
_entity_poly.entity_id
_entity_poly.type
_entity_poly.pdbx_seq_one_letter_code
_entity_poly.pdbx_strand_id
1 'polypeptide(L)'
;VLVQNGLLDGLATVSRSSSCGQRNKIRLVWPRVTASFKFKALVNSVRVLGMAKVSLLPATVDLFVEEDGLTKRSYRVAAVRSSSFSLSSLKNFKHLAGSMSRQLTYASQAALRAFLAGEARKVLDRALSSLFNEATPGAVFRC
;
A
#
# COMPACT_ATOMS: atom_id res chain seq x y z
N VAL A 1 8.12 24.19 3.59
CA VAL A 1 8.49 22.98 4.36
C VAL A 1 9.15 22.02 3.41
N LEU A 2 10.28 21.43 3.80
CA LEU A 2 10.98 20.44 3.00
C LEU A 2 10.78 19.07 3.64
N VAL A 3 10.31 18.10 2.87
CA VAL A 3 10.06 16.71 3.31
C VAL A 3 11.11 15.81 2.68
N GLN A 4 11.70 14.92 3.47
CA GLN A 4 12.75 14.01 3.05
C GLN A 4 12.43 12.58 3.49
N ASN A 5 12.92 11.62 2.71
CA ASN A 5 12.93 10.19 3.04
C ASN A 5 11.55 9.65 3.43
N GLY A 6 10.63 9.63 2.46
CA GLY A 6 9.36 8.93 2.62
C GLY A 6 9.57 7.42 2.56
N LEU A 7 9.18 6.71 3.62
CA LEU A 7 9.27 5.25 3.72
C LEU A 7 7.88 4.65 3.91
N LEU A 8 7.58 3.58 3.18
CA LEU A 8 6.39 2.75 3.39
C LEU A 8 6.78 1.50 4.18
N ASP A 9 6.31 1.41 5.42
CA ASP A 9 6.51 0.29 6.32
C ASP A 9 5.31 -0.67 6.27
N GLY A 10 5.56 -1.97 6.44
CA GLY A 10 4.51 -3.01 6.49
C GLY A 10 4.14 -3.65 5.15
N LEU A 11 4.91 -3.38 4.08
CA LEU A 11 4.67 -3.95 2.74
C LEU A 11 4.94 -5.47 2.67
N ALA A 12 5.77 -6.01 3.56
CA ALA A 12 6.09 -7.44 3.60
C ALA A 12 4.95 -8.29 4.21
N THR A 13 4.09 -7.70 5.03
CA THR A 13 2.98 -8.41 5.66
C THR A 13 1.78 -8.40 4.73
N VAL A 14 1.58 -9.50 4.00
CA VAL A 14 0.43 -9.72 3.13
C VAL A 14 -0.32 -10.99 3.58
N SER A 15 -1.65 -10.93 3.60
CA SER A 15 -2.49 -12.09 3.87
C SER A 15 -3.50 -12.32 2.75
N ARG A 16 -3.84 -13.59 2.52
CA ARG A 16 -4.96 -13.96 1.64
C ARG A 16 -6.25 -13.87 2.43
N SER A 17 -7.26 -13.18 1.89
CA SER A 17 -8.60 -13.19 2.47
C SER A 17 -9.22 -14.57 2.30
N SER A 18 -9.83 -15.11 3.37
CA SER A 18 -10.43 -16.44 3.42
C SER A 18 -11.73 -16.58 2.62
N SER A 19 -12.26 -15.50 2.03
CA SER A 19 -13.49 -15.58 1.24
C SER A 19 -13.21 -16.11 -0.17
N CYS A 20 -13.29 -17.42 -0.37
CA CYS A 20 -13.36 -18.05 -1.69
C CYS A 20 -14.75 -17.84 -2.34
N GLY A 21 -15.22 -16.58 -2.38
CA GLY A 21 -16.58 -16.25 -2.86
C GLY A 21 -16.78 -16.44 -4.37
N GLN A 22 -15.70 -16.57 -5.13
CA GLN A 22 -15.70 -16.93 -6.55
C GLN A 22 -14.47 -17.81 -6.83
N ARG A 23 -14.65 -18.94 -7.53
CA ARG A 23 -13.60 -19.96 -7.83
C ARG A 23 -12.30 -19.38 -8.40
N ASN A 24 -12.36 -18.18 -8.97
CA ASN A 24 -11.32 -17.58 -9.78
C ASN A 24 -10.80 -16.24 -9.23
N LYS A 25 -11.11 -15.92 -7.96
CA LYS A 25 -10.75 -14.64 -7.35
C LYS A 25 -9.90 -14.81 -6.09
N ILE A 26 -8.69 -14.26 -6.10
CA ILE A 26 -7.79 -14.20 -4.94
C ILE A 26 -7.75 -12.76 -4.44
N ARG A 27 -8.09 -12.55 -3.16
CA ARG A 27 -7.97 -11.24 -2.51
C ARG A 27 -6.76 -11.23 -1.58
N LEU A 28 -5.83 -10.33 -1.85
CA LEU A 28 -4.68 -10.05 -1.00
C LEU A 28 -4.94 -8.79 -0.16
N VAL A 29 -4.53 -8.82 1.09
CA VAL A 29 -4.74 -7.75 2.06
C VAL A 29 -3.40 -7.39 2.71
N TRP A 30 -3.07 -6.10 2.68
CA TRP A 30 -2.02 -5.49 3.49
C TRP A 30 -2.67 -4.83 4.70
N PRO A 31 -2.68 -5.49 5.87
CA PRO A 31 -3.52 -5.08 6.99
C PRO A 31 -3.06 -3.78 7.65
N ARG A 32 -1.76 -3.49 7.62
CA ARG A 32 -1.17 -2.31 8.25
C ARG A 32 -0.02 -1.80 7.40
N VAL A 33 -0.23 -0.66 6.76
CA VAL A 33 0.84 0.08 6.07
C VAL A 33 0.96 1.46 6.71
N THR A 34 2.19 1.86 7.02
CA THR A 34 2.46 3.19 7.58
C THR A 34 3.45 3.91 6.68
N ALA A 35 3.15 5.16 6.34
CA ALA A 35 4.08 6.02 5.65
C ALA A 35 4.76 6.96 6.65
N SER A 36 6.09 6.92 6.71
CA SER A 36 6.90 7.73 7.62
C SER A 36 7.69 8.77 6.83
N PHE A 37 7.70 10.01 7.30
CA PHE A 37 8.41 11.12 6.64
C PHE A 37 9.20 11.93 7.67
N LYS A 38 10.43 12.29 7.33
CA LYS A 38 11.18 13.32 8.06
C LYS A 38 10.90 14.67 7.39
N PHE A 39 10.74 15.72 8.18
CA PHE A 39 10.53 17.06 7.61
C PHE A 39 11.36 18.11 8.33
N LYS A 40 11.63 19.18 7.58
CA LYS A 40 12.26 20.41 8.03
C LYS A 40 11.37 21.58 7.65
N ALA A 41 10.88 22.30 8.64
CA ALA A 41 10.08 23.50 8.47
C ALA A 41 10.84 24.72 8.99
N LEU A 42 10.59 25.87 8.38
CA LEU A 42 10.99 27.17 8.92
C LEU A 42 9.70 27.90 9.30
N VAL A 43 9.57 28.27 10.56
CA VAL A 43 8.38 28.94 11.09
C VAL A 43 8.84 30.13 11.92
N ASN A 44 8.48 31.35 11.51
CA ASN A 44 8.91 32.60 12.15
C ASN A 44 10.43 32.62 12.44
N SER A 45 11.24 32.30 11.42
CA SER A 45 12.71 32.21 11.51
C SER A 45 13.27 31.10 12.42
N VAL A 46 12.41 30.29 13.06
CA VAL A 46 12.81 29.10 13.82
C VAL A 46 12.76 27.87 12.94
N ARG A 47 13.86 27.11 12.94
CA ARG A 47 13.95 25.84 12.22
C ARG A 47 13.37 24.73 13.08
N VAL A 48 12.31 24.09 12.58
CA VAL A 48 11.65 22.97 13.25
C VAL A 48 11.94 21.69 12.47
N LEU A 49 12.43 20.67 13.18
CA LEU A 49 12.61 19.33 12.67
C LEU A 49 11.59 18.40 13.32
N GLY A 50 11.12 17.41 12.56
CA GLY A 50 10.19 16.44 13.10
C GLY A 50 9.91 15.28 12.18
N MET A 51 8.98 14.44 12.64
CA MET A 51 8.46 13.31 11.89
C MET A 51 6.97 13.47 11.66
N ALA A 52 6.54 13.07 10.47
CA ALA A 52 5.14 12.88 10.14
C ALA A 52 4.90 11.39 9.85
N LYS A 53 3.78 10.86 10.33
CA LYS A 53 3.37 9.48 10.06
C LYS A 53 1.93 9.47 9.56
N VAL A 54 1.68 8.72 8.49
CA VAL A 54 0.36 8.44 7.95
C VAL A 54 0.09 6.95 8.09
N SER A 55 -0.92 6.60 8.89
CA SER A 55 -1.40 5.23 8.95
C SER A 55 -2.43 5.02 7.86
N LEU A 56 -2.27 3.98 7.06
CA LEU A 56 -3.19 3.62 5.98
C LEU A 56 -4.17 2.55 6.48
N LEU A 57 -5.42 2.62 6.01
CA LEU A 57 -6.37 1.53 6.18
C LEU A 57 -5.87 0.29 5.42
N PRO A 58 -6.37 -0.92 5.76
CA PRO A 58 -6.00 -2.13 5.06
C PRO A 58 -6.15 -1.98 3.54
N ALA A 59 -5.04 -2.13 2.81
CA ALA A 59 -5.05 -2.05 1.36
C ALA A 59 -5.38 -3.42 0.79
N THR A 60 -6.30 -3.45 -0.18
CA THR A 60 -6.75 -4.70 -0.78
C THR A 60 -6.48 -4.73 -2.27
N VAL A 61 -6.13 -5.92 -2.74
CA VAL A 61 -5.86 -6.22 -4.13
C VAL A 61 -6.67 -7.44 -4.51
N ASP A 62 -7.50 -7.30 -5.53
CA ASP A 62 -8.25 -8.39 -6.12
C ASP A 62 -7.54 -8.87 -7.39
N LEU A 63 -7.22 -10.16 -7.41
CA LEU A 63 -6.72 -10.88 -8.58
C LEU A 63 -7.80 -11.78 -9.13
N PHE A 64 -7.97 -11.74 -10.44
CA PHE A 64 -8.86 -12.64 -11.16
C PHE A 64 -8.03 -13.51 -12.10
N VAL A 65 -8.23 -14.82 -12.00
CA VAL A 65 -7.51 -15.83 -12.77
C VAL A 65 -8.53 -16.66 -13.56
N GLU A 66 -8.51 -16.59 -14.89
CA GLU A 66 -9.38 -17.42 -15.73
C GLU A 66 -8.94 -18.90 -15.70
N GLU A 67 -9.85 -19.83 -16.03
CA GLU A 67 -9.64 -21.29 -15.89
C GLU A 67 -8.46 -21.85 -16.71
N ASP A 68 -8.06 -21.18 -17.80
CA ASP A 68 -6.86 -21.53 -18.59
C ASP A 68 -5.54 -21.04 -17.95
N GLY A 69 -5.62 -20.41 -16.78
CA GLY A 69 -4.54 -20.18 -15.80
C GLY A 69 -3.40 -19.21 -16.17
N LEU A 70 -3.10 -19.03 -17.45
CA LEU A 70 -1.85 -18.37 -17.89
C LEU A 70 -2.07 -17.11 -18.74
N THR A 71 -3.12 -17.06 -19.54
CA THR A 71 -3.26 -16.05 -20.61
C THR A 71 -3.97 -14.77 -20.21
N LYS A 72 -4.81 -14.78 -19.17
CA LYS A 72 -5.57 -13.59 -18.77
C LYS A 72 -5.69 -13.44 -17.25
N ARG A 73 -4.81 -12.60 -16.71
CA ARG A 73 -4.80 -12.19 -15.30
C ARG A 73 -5.22 -10.73 -15.21
N SER A 74 -6.21 -10.42 -14.39
CA SER A 74 -6.55 -9.02 -14.09
C SER A 74 -6.23 -8.67 -12.64
N TYR A 75 -5.63 -7.50 -12.45
CA TYR A 75 -5.13 -7.01 -11.17
C TYR A 75 -5.83 -5.70 -10.83
N ARG A 76 -6.59 -5.68 -9.73
CA ARG A 76 -7.33 -4.50 -9.31
C ARG A 76 -6.95 -4.10 -7.89
N VAL A 77 -6.27 -2.96 -7.77
CA VAL A 77 -6.01 -2.31 -6.48
C VAL A 77 -7.26 -1.54 -6.05
N ALA A 78 -7.77 -1.82 -4.85
CA ALA A 78 -8.85 -1.04 -4.27
C ALA A 78 -8.41 0.40 -3.95
N ALA A 79 -9.37 1.27 -3.62
CA ALA A 79 -9.03 2.62 -3.18
C ALA A 79 -8.23 2.57 -1.86
N VAL A 80 -7.01 3.10 -1.87
CA VAL A 80 -6.18 3.24 -0.66
C VAL A 80 -6.66 4.46 0.11
N ARG A 81 -6.91 4.29 1.41
CA ARG A 81 -7.38 5.34 2.30
C ARG A 81 -6.49 5.44 3.53
N SER A 82 -6.44 6.61 4.16
CA SER A 82 -5.74 6.81 5.43
C SER A 82 -6.69 6.61 6.61
N SER A 83 -6.17 6.07 7.71
CA SER A 83 -6.88 6.00 8.99
C SER A 83 -6.51 7.17 9.90
N SER A 84 -5.22 7.55 9.94
CA SER A 84 -4.77 8.64 10.81
C SER A 84 -3.50 9.32 10.31
N PHE A 85 -3.32 10.56 10.77
CA PHE A 85 -2.13 11.37 10.54
C PHE A 85 -1.59 11.83 11.89
N SER A 86 -0.28 11.79 12.08
CA SER A 86 0.38 12.32 13.27
C SER A 86 1.64 13.10 12.91
N LEU A 87 1.94 14.10 13.73
CA LEU A 87 3.09 14.97 13.54
C LEU A 87 3.68 15.38 14.89
N SER A 88 5.00 15.25 15.04
CA SER A 88 5.67 15.36 16.34
C SER A 88 5.84 16.81 16.84
N SER A 89 6.18 17.75 15.95
CA SER A 89 6.80 19.03 16.35
C SER A 89 6.06 20.32 15.91
N LEU A 90 4.93 20.23 15.20
CA LEU A 90 4.15 21.38 14.71
C LEU A 90 2.68 21.35 15.16
N LYS A 91 2.36 20.72 16.31
CA LYS A 91 0.97 20.56 16.78
C LYS A 91 0.23 21.89 16.95
N ASN A 92 0.94 22.95 17.32
CA ASN A 92 0.37 24.28 17.55
C ASN A 92 0.22 25.12 16.25
N PHE A 93 0.80 24.67 15.14
CA PHE A 93 0.73 25.37 13.85
C PHE A 93 -0.36 24.76 12.97
N LYS A 94 -1.62 24.97 13.35
CA LYS A 94 -2.81 24.31 12.75
C LYS A 94 -2.86 24.40 11.22
N HIS A 95 -2.58 25.55 10.63
CA HIS A 95 -2.58 25.73 9.17
C HIS A 95 -1.51 24.88 8.47
N LEU A 96 -0.30 24.89 9.01
CA LEU A 96 0.82 24.12 8.46
C LEU A 96 0.60 22.61 8.62
N ALA A 97 0.14 22.20 9.81
CA ALA A 97 -0.21 20.82 10.10
C ALA A 97 -1.35 20.32 9.21
N GLY A 98 -2.37 21.14 8.95
CA GLY A 98 -3.48 20.81 8.05
C GLY A 98 -3.04 20.63 6.60
N SER A 99 -2.19 21.53 6.09
CA SER A 99 -1.62 21.42 4.73
C SER A 99 -0.76 20.17 4.58
N MET A 100 0.17 19.94 5.52
CA MET A 100 1.04 18.76 5.52
C MET A 100 0.23 17.47 5.65
N SER A 101 -0.80 17.44 6.49
CA SER A 101 -1.67 16.28 6.65
C SER A 101 -2.29 15.87 5.32
N ARG A 102 -2.88 16.81 4.58
CA ARG A 102 -3.51 16.52 3.27
C ARG A 102 -2.48 16.06 2.24
N GLN A 103 -1.38 16.79 2.09
CA GLN A 103 -0.35 16.50 1.08
C GLN A 103 0.33 15.15 1.32
N LEU A 104 0.75 14.88 2.56
CA LEU A 104 1.41 13.63 2.90
C LEU A 104 0.45 12.46 2.87
N THR A 105 -0.81 12.65 3.26
CA THR A 105 -1.84 11.62 3.12
C THR A 105 -2.04 11.23 1.67
N TYR A 106 -2.23 12.22 0.78
CA TYR A 106 -2.40 11.98 -0.65
C TYR A 106 -1.17 11.28 -1.25
N ALA A 107 0.03 11.78 -0.95
CA ALA A 107 1.28 11.19 -1.42
C ALA A 107 1.45 9.74 -0.93
N SER A 108 1.10 9.46 0.32
CA SER A 108 1.17 8.10 0.90
C SER A 108 0.21 7.13 0.21
N GLN A 109 -1.03 7.57 -0.03
CA GLN A 109 -2.03 6.78 -0.74
C GLN A 109 -1.61 6.50 -2.18
N ALA A 110 -1.11 7.53 -2.88
CA ALA A 110 -0.62 7.41 -4.25
C ALA A 110 0.61 6.49 -4.34
N ALA A 111 1.57 6.63 -3.43
CA ALA A 111 2.76 5.79 -3.36
C ALA A 111 2.41 4.31 -3.11
N LEU A 112 1.53 4.03 -2.15
CA LEU A 112 1.09 2.65 -1.91
C LEU A 112 0.35 2.09 -3.13
N ARG A 113 -0.55 2.87 -3.74
CA ARG A 113 -1.25 2.44 -4.95
C ARG A 113 -0.30 2.13 -6.10
N ALA A 114 0.72 2.96 -6.31
CA ALA A 114 1.73 2.75 -7.34
C ALA A 114 2.58 1.50 -7.06
N PHE A 115 3.00 1.30 -5.80
CA PHE A 115 3.72 0.10 -5.38
C PHE A 115 2.90 -1.17 -5.66
N LEU A 116 1.62 -1.18 -5.27
CA LEU A 116 0.73 -2.32 -5.49
C LEU A 116 0.53 -2.59 -6.99
N ALA A 117 0.20 -1.56 -7.77
CA ALA A 117 -0.03 -1.70 -9.21
C ALA A 117 1.23 -2.06 -10.03
N GLY A 118 2.42 -1.73 -9.52
CA GLY A 118 3.70 -1.97 -10.17
C GLY A 118 4.44 -3.18 -9.60
N GLU A 119 5.21 -2.95 -8.54
CA GLU A 119 6.16 -3.94 -8.01
C GLU A 119 5.46 -5.17 -7.41
N ALA A 120 4.38 -4.97 -6.63
CA ALA A 120 3.66 -6.10 -6.05
C ALA A 120 3.04 -6.99 -7.14
N ARG A 121 2.50 -6.38 -8.21
CA ARG A 121 2.00 -7.11 -9.38
C ARG A 121 3.11 -7.95 -10.04
N LYS A 122 4.28 -7.36 -10.31
CA LYS A 122 5.41 -8.08 -10.95
C LYS A 122 5.85 -9.29 -10.13
N VAL A 123 6.02 -9.12 -8.82
CA VAL A 123 6.42 -10.20 -7.91
C VAL A 123 5.36 -11.30 -7.90
N LEU A 124 4.09 -10.91 -7.85
CA LEU A 124 3.00 -11.86 -7.82
C LEU A 124 2.82 -12.62 -9.15
N ASP A 125 2.97 -11.95 -10.29
CA ASP A 125 2.92 -12.59 -11.60
C ASP A 125 4.03 -13.64 -11.75
N ARG A 126 5.25 -13.34 -11.24
CA ARG A 126 6.36 -14.31 -11.20
C ARG A 126 6.06 -15.49 -10.27
N ALA A 127 5.58 -15.22 -9.05
CA ALA A 127 5.26 -16.25 -8.08
C ALA A 127 4.15 -17.19 -8.58
N LEU A 128 3.07 -16.65 -9.17
CA LEU A 128 2.01 -17.44 -9.76
C LEU A 128 2.52 -18.29 -10.92
N SER A 129 3.30 -17.72 -11.84
CA SER A 129 3.86 -18.49 -12.97
C SER A 129 4.80 -19.61 -12.50
N SER A 130 5.58 -19.42 -11.44
CA SER A 130 6.39 -20.49 -10.83
C SER A 130 5.50 -21.60 -10.29
N LEU A 131 4.48 -21.25 -9.49
CA LEU A 131 3.54 -22.21 -8.91
C LEU A 131 2.78 -23.01 -9.98
N PHE A 132 2.44 -22.38 -11.11
CA PHE A 132 1.82 -23.07 -12.24
C PHE A 132 2.76 -24.06 -12.95
N ASN A 133 4.03 -23.71 -13.08
CA ASN A 133 5.01 -24.57 -13.73
C ASN A 133 5.44 -25.74 -12.82
N GLU A 134 5.36 -25.56 -11.50
CA GLU A 134 5.73 -26.57 -10.50
C GLU A 134 4.57 -27.49 -10.12
N ALA A 135 3.32 -27.05 -10.23
CA ALA A 135 2.15 -27.83 -9.84
C ALA A 135 1.57 -28.64 -11.00
N THR A 136 1.08 -29.85 -10.70
CA THR A 136 0.22 -30.62 -11.61
C THR A 136 -1.02 -29.79 -11.97
N PRO A 137 -1.40 -29.68 -13.27
CA PRO A 137 -2.54 -28.86 -13.69
C PRO A 137 -3.79 -29.18 -12.87
N GLY A 138 -4.37 -28.16 -12.23
CA GLY A 138 -5.62 -28.28 -11.46
C GLY A 138 -5.52 -28.19 -9.93
N ALA A 139 -4.32 -28.21 -9.34
CA ALA A 139 -4.15 -28.07 -7.88
C ALA A 139 -4.01 -26.61 -7.39
N VAL A 140 -3.58 -25.69 -8.26
CA VAL A 140 -3.17 -24.31 -7.90
C VAL A 140 -4.36 -23.43 -7.44
N PHE A 141 -5.60 -23.79 -7.80
CA PHE A 141 -6.82 -23.01 -7.48
C PHE A 141 -7.75 -23.67 -6.47
N ARG A 142 -7.35 -24.81 -5.89
CA ARG A 142 -8.16 -25.40 -4.83
C ARG A 142 -7.96 -24.58 -3.55
N CYS A 143 -9.01 -23.83 -3.19
CA CYS A 143 -9.37 -23.74 -1.79
C CYS A 143 -9.77 -25.14 -1.32
#